data_AF-A0A1S3D1P7-F1
#
_entry.id   AF-A0A1S3D1P7-F1
#
_cell.length_a   1.000
_cell.length_b   1.000
_cell.length_c   1.000
_cell.angle_alpha   90.00
_cell.angle_beta   90.00
_cell.angle_gamma   90.00
#
_symmetry.space_group_name_H-M   'P 1'
#
loop_
_entity.id
_entity.type
_entity.pdbx_description
1 polymer ?
#
loop_
_entity_poly.entity_id
_entity_poly.type
_entity_poly.pdbx_seq_one_letter_code
_entity_poly.pdbx_strand_id
1 'polypeptide(L)'
;MVDAADTDKLEASRNELHALIEKPQLIGIPILVLGNKRDLPNALDEKELIDRMNLCAIQDREICCYSISCKERDNIDITLQWLIAHSKSHTR
;
A
#
# COMPACT_ATOMS: atom_id res chain seq x y z
N MET A 1 -2.72 -4.58 -2.68
CA MET A 1 -2.85 -5.12 -1.31
C MET A 1 -1.81 -6.21 -1.15
N VAL A 2 -1.07 -6.19 -0.06
CA VAL A 2 -0.01 -7.17 0.24
C VAL A 2 -0.33 -7.87 1.56
N ASP A 3 0.23 -9.05 1.76
CA ASP A 3 0.10 -9.80 3.01
C ASP A 3 1.21 -9.35 3.97
N ALA A 4 0.86 -8.67 5.05
CA ALA A 4 1.83 -8.18 6.03
C ALA A 4 2.47 -9.32 6.83
N ALA A 5 1.85 -10.51 6.87
CA ALA A 5 2.35 -11.66 7.61
C ALA A 5 3.22 -12.61 6.75
N ASP A 6 3.29 -12.41 5.43
CA ASP A 6 4.03 -13.27 4.50
C ASP A 6 5.24 -12.51 3.93
N THR A 7 6.33 -12.48 4.70
CA THR A 7 7.53 -11.72 4.36
C THR A 7 8.26 -12.23 3.11
N ASP A 8 8.15 -13.52 2.80
CA ASP A 8 8.75 -14.11 1.60
C ASP A 8 8.14 -13.55 0.31
N LYS A 9 6.84 -13.26 0.33
CA LYS A 9 6.14 -12.68 -0.83
C LYS A 9 6.29 -11.17 -0.94
N LEU A 10 6.72 -10.48 0.11
CA LEU A 10 6.88 -9.03 0.09
C LEU A 10 7.98 -8.59 -0.87
N GLU A 11 9.08 -9.34 -0.98
CA GLU A 11 10.16 -8.98 -1.91
C GLU A 11 9.70 -9.05 -3.38
N ALA A 12 8.97 -10.10 -3.74
CA ALA A 12 8.35 -10.21 -5.07
C ALA A 12 7.33 -9.09 -5.31
N SER A 13 6.46 -8.82 -4.33
CA SER A 13 5.46 -7.74 -4.39
C SER A 13 6.10 -6.37 -4.56
N ARG A 14 7.23 -6.12 -3.89
CA ARG A 14 8.03 -4.91 -4.06
C ARG A 14 8.51 -4.79 -5.49
N ASN A 15 9.18 -5.81 -6.02
CA ASN A 15 9.73 -5.76 -7.38
C ASN A 15 8.63 -5.52 -8.43
N GLU A 16 7.48 -6.18 -8.28
CA GLU A 16 6.32 -5.95 -9.15
C GLU A 16 5.76 -4.52 -9.02
N LEU A 17 5.63 -3.99 -7.80
CA LEU A 17 5.17 -2.62 -7.57
C LEU A 17 6.11 -1.61 -8.26
N HIS A 18 7.42 -1.73 -8.04
CA HIS A 18 8.41 -0.84 -8.65
C HIS A 18 8.39 -0.94 -10.19
N ALA A 19 8.24 -2.14 -10.76
CA ALA A 19 8.08 -2.30 -12.20
C ALA A 19 6.73 -1.76 -12.73
N LEU A 20 5.68 -1.77 -11.92
CA LEU A 20 4.37 -1.21 -12.28
C LEU A 20 4.40 0.31 -12.30
N ILE A 21 4.99 0.97 -11.30
CA ILE A 21 5.01 2.44 -11.20
C ILE A 21 5.86 3.11 -12.28
N GLU A 22 6.83 2.39 -12.85
CA GLU A 22 7.64 2.82 -13.99
C GLU A 22 6.82 2.88 -15.29
N LYS A 23 5.64 2.25 -15.34
CA LYS A 23 4.81 2.29 -16.54
C LYS A 23 4.28 3.70 -16.76
N PRO A 24 4.36 4.24 -17.99
CA PRO A 24 3.98 5.63 -18.28
C PRO A 24 2.52 5.95 -17.97
N GLN A 25 1.63 4.96 -18.10
CA GLN A 25 0.21 5.04 -17.74
C GLN A 25 -0.08 5.26 -16.25
N LEU A 26 0.90 4.99 -15.37
CA LEU A 26 0.76 5.13 -13.92
C LEU A 26 1.53 6.33 -13.37
N ILE A 27 2.18 7.14 -14.21
CA ILE A 27 2.94 8.31 -13.77
C ILE A 27 2.01 9.32 -13.09
N GLY A 28 2.42 9.81 -11.91
CA GLY A 28 1.69 10.83 -11.14
C GLY A 28 0.41 10.33 -10.47
N ILE A 29 0.07 9.05 -10.58
CA ILE A 29 -1.10 8.47 -9.89
C ILE A 29 -0.72 8.15 -8.44
N PRO A 30 -1.47 8.66 -7.43
CA PRO A 30 -1.26 8.32 -6.02
C PRO A 30 -1.41 6.82 -5.77
N ILE A 31 -0.58 6.28 -4.89
CA ILE A 31 -0.56 4.84 -4.59
C ILE A 31 -0.98 4.59 -3.16
N LEU A 32 -1.93 3.67 -2.99
CA LEU A 32 -2.35 3.15 -1.71
C LEU A 32 -1.85 1.72 -1.52
N VAL A 33 -0.94 1.52 -0.57
CA VAL A 33 -0.47 0.20 -0.14
C VAL A 33 -1.24 -0.23 1.09
N LEU A 34 -1.84 -1.41 1.01
CA LEU A 34 -2.61 -1.99 2.11
C LEU A 34 -1.92 -3.27 2.57
N GLY A 35 -1.33 -3.23 3.77
CA GLY A 35 -0.79 -4.39 4.46
C GLY A 35 -1.90 -5.11 5.19
N ASN A 36 -2.41 -6.19 4.60
CA ASN A 36 -3.50 -6.97 5.17
C ASN A 36 -2.98 -8.01 6.17
N LYS A 37 -3.88 -8.55 7.00
CA LYS A 37 -3.63 -9.56 8.05
C LYS A 37 -2.92 -9.03 9.30
N ARG A 38 -3.15 -7.77 9.66
CA ARG A 38 -2.66 -7.18 10.93
C ARG A 38 -3.04 -7.98 12.18
N ASP A 39 -4.08 -8.82 12.11
CA ASP A 39 -4.51 -9.70 13.19
C ASP A 39 -3.52 -10.83 13.53
N LEU A 40 -2.55 -11.12 12.66
CA LEU A 40 -1.55 -12.16 12.89
C LEU A 40 -0.35 -11.63 13.69
N PRO A 41 0.21 -12.41 14.63
CA PRO A 41 1.31 -11.97 15.49
C PRO A 41 2.63 -11.74 14.74
N ASN A 42 2.76 -12.27 13.53
CA ASN A 42 3.91 -12.09 12.64
C ASN A 42 3.64 -11.04 11.54
N ALA A 43 2.54 -10.29 11.64
CA ALA A 43 2.24 -9.23 10.69
C ALA A 43 3.17 -8.04 10.90
N LEU A 44 3.74 -7.54 9.81
CA LEU A 44 4.55 -6.33 9.82
C LEU A 44 3.71 -5.10 10.13
N ASP A 45 4.29 -4.18 10.90
CA ASP A 45 3.73 -2.86 11.11
C ASP A 45 3.95 -1.96 9.88
N GLU A 46 3.20 -0.86 9.81
CA GLU A 46 3.22 0.09 8.67
C GLU A 46 4.63 0.57 8.33
N LYS A 47 5.45 0.86 9.34
CA LYS A 47 6.84 1.31 9.16
C LYS A 47 7.72 0.23 8.53
N GLU A 48 7.59 -1.01 8.99
CA GLU A 48 8.35 -2.14 8.45
C GLU A 48 7.91 -2.42 7.01
N LEU A 49 6.63 -2.30 6.73
CA LEU A 49 6.07 -2.52 5.41
C LEU A 49 6.55 -1.44 4.42
N ILE A 50 6.62 -0.18 4.86
CA ILE A 50 7.21 0.94 4.10
C ILE A 50 8.69 0.67 3.78
N ASP A 51 9.46 0.21 4.76
CA ASP A 51 10.88 -0.09 4.61
C ASP A 51 11.11 -1.27 3.66
N ARG A 52 10.43 -2.40 3.90
CA ARG A 52 10.52 -3.62 3.09
C ARG A 52 10.08 -3.41 1.65
N MET A 53 9.02 -2.63 1.43
CA MET A 53 8.54 -2.28 0.08
C MET A 53 9.31 -1.11 -0.54
N ASN A 54 10.27 -0.54 0.20
CA ASN A 54 11.10 0.59 -0.20
C ASN A 54 10.27 1.75 -0.78
N LEU A 55 9.14 2.07 -0.13
CA LEU A 55 8.20 3.09 -0.63
C LEU A 55 8.81 4.49 -0.57
N CYS A 56 9.74 4.73 0.36
CA CYS A 56 10.47 6.00 0.48
C CYS A 56 11.32 6.35 -0.74
N ALA A 57 11.70 5.37 -1.57
CA ALA A 57 12.43 5.62 -2.81
C ALA A 57 11.56 6.29 -3.88
N ILE A 58 10.24 6.20 -3.74
CA ILE A 58 9.29 6.74 -4.70
C ILE A 58 8.92 8.15 -4.25
N GLN A 59 9.46 9.15 -4.94
CA GLN A 59 9.26 10.57 -4.60
C GLN A 59 8.47 11.34 -5.68
N ASP A 60 8.13 10.69 -6.79
CA ASP A 60 7.44 11.31 -7.93
C ASP A 60 5.91 11.44 -7.72
N ARG A 61 5.39 10.88 -6.62
CA ARG A 61 3.95 10.76 -6.35
C ARG A 61 3.67 10.63 -4.85
N GLU A 62 2.42 10.85 -4.49
CA GLU A 62 1.96 10.55 -3.13
C GLU A 62 1.82 9.03 -2.94
N ILE A 63 2.34 8.54 -1.81
CA ILE A 63 2.16 7.17 -1.37
C ILE A 63 1.63 7.15 0.06
N CYS A 64 0.56 6.40 0.27
CA CYS A 64 0.05 6.09 1.60
C CYS A 64 0.13 4.58 1.84
N CYS A 65 0.52 4.20 3.05
CA CYS A 65 0.56 2.82 3.49
C CYS A 65 -0.26 2.67 4.76
N TYR A 66 -1.21 1.73 4.76
CA TYR A 66 -2.01 1.40 5.93
C TYR A 66 -1.97 -0.09 6.24
N SER A 67 -1.93 -0.43 7.52
CA SER A 67 -2.08 -1.81 7.99
C SER A 67 -3.54 -2.08 8.37
N ILE A 68 -4.16 -3.01 7.64
CA ILE A 68 -5.58 -3.36 7.76
C ILE A 68 -5.78 -4.82 8.18
N SER A 69 -6.94 -5.13 8.76
CA SER A 69 -7.41 -6.51 8.85
C SER A 69 -8.75 -6.64 8.16
N CYS A 70 -8.77 -7.29 6.99
CA CYS A 70 -10.02 -7.60 6.30
C CYS A 70 -10.92 -8.55 7.11
N LYS A 71 -10.34 -9.34 8.02
CA LYS A 71 -11.06 -10.31 8.85
C LYS A 71 -11.79 -9.62 10.00
N GLU A 72 -11.07 -8.79 10.76
CA GLU A 72 -11.62 -8.06 11.92
C GLU A 72 -12.27 -6.72 11.51
N ARG A 73 -12.20 -6.37 10.21
CA ARG A 73 -12.63 -5.08 9.65
C ARG A 73 -11.88 -3.88 10.24
N ASP A 74 -10.64 -4.10 10.67
CA ASP A 74 -9.80 -3.06 11.24
C ASP A 74 -9.18 -2.18 10.15
N ASN A 75 -9.22 -0.86 10.35
CA ASN A 75 -8.71 0.20 9.44
C ASN A 75 -9.29 0.21 7.99
N ILE A 76 -10.39 -0.50 7.75
CA ILE A 76 -11.08 -0.49 6.45
C ILE A 76 -11.70 0.89 6.18
N ASP A 77 -12.30 1.53 7.18
CA ASP A 77 -12.93 2.84 7.02
C ASP A 77 -11.93 3.93 6.63
N ILE A 78 -10.74 3.93 7.23
CA ILE A 78 -9.65 4.89 6.93
C ILE A 78 -9.19 4.72 5.49
N THR A 79 -9.03 3.46 5.06
CA THR A 79 -8.68 3.10 3.68
C THR A 79 -9.74 3.60 2.69
N LEU A 80 -11.02 3.41 3.01
CA LEU A 80 -12.13 3.91 2.19
C LEU A 80 -12.17 5.43 2.15
N GLN A 81 -11.93 6.11 3.27
CA GLN A 81 -11.84 7.57 3.32
C GLN A 81 -10.73 8.10 2.43
N TRP A 82 -9.56 7.45 2.44
CA TRP A 82 -8.45 7.80 1.56
C TRP A 82 -8.85 7.68 0.09
N LEU A 83 -9.51 6.56 -0.28
CA LEU A 83 -9.99 6.34 -1.65
C LEU A 83 -11.04 7.38 -2.06
N ILE A 84 -11.97 7.72 -1.17
CA ILE A 84 -12.99 8.73 -1.43
C ILE A 84 -12.34 10.11 -1.64
N ALA A 85 -11.36 10.47 -0.80
CA ALA A 85 -10.63 11.73 -0.92
C ALA A 85 -9.90 11.83 -2.27
N HIS A 86 -9.26 10.75 -2.71
CA HIS A 86 -8.48 10.73 -3.95
C HIS A 86 -9.33 10.47 -5.21
N SER A 87 -10.49 9.83 -5.09
CA SER A 87 -11.42 9.59 -6.21
C SER A 87 -11.97 10.88 -6.82
N LYS A 88 -12.05 11.96 -6.04
CA LYS A 88 -12.57 13.25 -6.49
C LYS A 88 -11.54 14.11 -7.25
N SER A 89 -10.27 13.72 -7.24
CA SER A 89 -9.20 14.48 -7.92
C SER A 89 -9.13 14.24 -9.43
N HIS A 90 -9.98 13.37 -10.00
CA HIS A 90 -10.01 13.10 -11.46
C HIS A 90 -11.22 13.71 -12.18
N THR A 91 -11.84 14.76 -11.62
CA THR A 91 -12.86 15.56 -12.32
C THR A 91 -12.35 16.96 -12.59
N ARG A 92 -11.44 17.11 -13.56
CA ARG A 92 -11.27 18.31 -14.39
C ARG A 92 -10.75 17.95 -15.76
#